data_AF-A0A929QJN6-F1
#
_entry.id   AF-A0A929QJN6-F1
#
_cell.length_a   1.000
_cell.length_b   1.000
_cell.length_c   1.000
_cell.angle_alpha   90.00
_cell.angle_beta   90.00
_cell.angle_gamma   90.00
#
_symmetry.space_group_name_H-M   'P 1'
#
loop_
_entity.id
_entity.type
_entity.pdbx_description
1 polymer ?
#
loop_
_entity_poly.entity_id
_entity_poly.type
_entity_poly.pdbx_seq_one_letter_code
_entity_poly.pdbx_strand_id
1 'polypeptide(L)'
;MNFILKNENAVFYECGYSCDNEFLLCLDGVKYFFTDARYYFEAKSCVNAGVVVLLAQRNLINEVRAFLRKMKPKSLVFNPDELSISEFNALSKGFKINFKPKANFSRLKRICKSEDEIK
;
A
#
# COMPACT_ATOMS: atom_id res chain seq x y z
N MET A 1 -8.69 -3.87 -8.92
CA MET A 1 -9.30 -3.24 -7.73
C MET A 1 -8.31 -2.24 -7.18
N ASN A 2 -8.75 -1.02 -6.89
CA ASN A 2 -7.87 -0.01 -6.32
C ASN A 2 -7.85 -0.16 -4.79
N PHE A 3 -6.66 -0.28 -4.20
CA PHE A 3 -6.52 -0.50 -2.77
C PHE A 3 -5.27 0.14 -2.18
N ILE A 4 -5.26 0.29 -0.85
CA ILE A 4 -4.11 0.68 -0.05
C ILE A 4 -3.87 -0.36 1.04
N LEU A 5 -2.60 -0.69 1.26
CA LEU A 5 -2.12 -1.62 2.29
C LEU A 5 -1.03 -0.97 3.13
N LYS A 6 -0.99 -1.37 4.41
CA LYS A 6 0.07 -1.03 5.36
C LYS A 6 0.64 -2.25 6.09
N ASN A 7 -0.15 -3.32 6.23
CA ASN A 7 0.32 -4.54 6.89
C ASN A 7 1.46 -5.20 6.09
N GLU A 8 2.62 -5.38 6.72
CA GLU A 8 3.83 -5.92 6.10
C GLU A 8 3.57 -7.23 5.36
N ASN A 9 2.86 -8.18 5.97
CA ASN A 9 2.56 -9.46 5.33
C ASN A 9 1.66 -9.31 4.08
N ALA A 10 0.80 -8.30 4.04
CA ALA A 10 -0.05 -8.02 2.89
C ALA A 10 0.72 -7.30 1.78
N VAL A 11 1.61 -6.37 2.16
CA VAL A 11 2.49 -5.66 1.24
C VAL A 11 3.50 -6.62 0.60
N PHE A 12 4.20 -7.43 1.41
CA PHE A 12 5.15 -8.43 0.96
C PHE A 12 4.53 -9.36 -0.09
N TYR A 13 3.33 -9.88 0.18
CA TYR A 13 2.64 -10.74 -0.77
C TYR A 13 2.33 -10.05 -2.12
N GLU A 14 2.05 -8.74 -2.10
CA GLU A 14 1.72 -8.01 -3.32
C GLU A 14 2.95 -7.54 -4.12
N CYS A 15 4.08 -7.25 -3.47
CA CYS A 15 5.25 -6.67 -4.14
C CYS A 15 6.60 -7.31 -3.83
N GLY A 16 6.67 -8.41 -3.07
CA GLY A 16 7.91 -9.16 -2.80
C GLY A 16 8.87 -8.51 -1.79
N TYR A 17 8.50 -7.36 -1.22
CA TYR A 17 9.27 -6.64 -0.22
C TYR A 17 8.32 -5.92 0.73
N SER A 18 8.70 -5.84 2.01
CA SER A 18 8.02 -5.06 3.05
C SER A 18 9.03 -4.53 4.07
N CYS A 19 8.66 -3.47 4.78
CA CYS A 19 9.43 -2.81 5.83
C CYS A 19 8.49 -2.13 6.85
N ASP A 20 9.04 -1.64 7.97
CA ASP A 20 8.24 -1.12 9.10
C ASP A 20 7.51 0.21 8.83
N ASN A 21 7.91 0.94 7.78
CA ASN A 21 7.35 2.25 7.43
C ASN A 21 7.04 2.34 5.94
N GLU A 22 5.86 1.84 5.59
CA GLU A 22 5.43 1.72 4.21
C GLU A 22 3.94 1.94 3.97
N PHE A 23 3.62 2.26 2.71
CA PHE A 23 2.30 2.03 2.14
C PHE A 23 2.46 1.44 0.75
N LEU A 24 1.62 0.46 0.42
CA LEU A 24 1.45 -0.01 -0.94
C LEU A 24 0.10 0.44 -1.47
N LEU A 25 0.10 1.16 -2.59
CA LEU A 25 -1.10 1.52 -3.33
C LEU A 25 -1.15 0.71 -4.62
N CYS A 26 -2.30 0.12 -4.92
CA CYS A 26 -2.61 -0.41 -6.24
C CYS A 26 -3.67 0.48 -6.88
N LEU A 27 -3.34 1.15 -7.98
CA LEU A 27 -4.27 1.99 -8.74
C LEU A 27 -4.29 1.50 -10.18
N ASP A 28 -5.46 1.07 -10.64
CA ASP A 28 -5.72 0.60 -12.01
C ASP A 28 -4.71 -0.48 -12.47
N GLY A 29 -4.29 -1.34 -11.53
CA GLY A 29 -3.35 -2.44 -11.76
C GLY A 29 -1.88 -2.09 -11.51
N VAL A 30 -1.54 -0.80 -11.39
CA VAL A 30 -0.17 -0.35 -11.11
C VAL A 30 0.06 -0.26 -9.60
N LYS A 31 1.18 -0.83 -9.14
CA LYS A 31 1.58 -0.85 -7.73
C LYS A 31 2.61 0.24 -7.45
N TYR A 32 2.37 1.01 -6.39
CA TYR A 32 3.21 2.10 -5.93
C TYR A 32 3.59 1.83 -4.48
N PHE A 33 4.87 1.56 -4.24
CA PHE A 33 5.43 1.29 -2.92
C PHE A 33 6.06 2.57 -2.38
N PHE A 34 5.50 3.10 -1.29
CA PHE A 34 6.00 4.29 -0.62
C PHE A 34 6.80 3.88 0.61
N THR A 35 7.99 4.42 0.76
CA THR A 35 8.79 4.28 1.98
C THR A 35 9.72 5.48 2.15
N ASP A 36 10.35 5.59 3.31
CA ASP A 36 11.34 6.64 3.59
C ASP A 36 12.76 6.25 3.12
N ALA A 37 13.70 7.17 3.32
CA ALA A 37 15.08 7.03 2.82
C ALA A 37 15.83 5.81 3.40
N ARG A 38 15.43 5.29 4.57
CA ARG A 38 16.07 4.12 5.19
C ARG A 38 15.95 2.88 4.32
N TYR A 39 14.79 2.68 3.70
CA TYR A 39 14.49 1.47 2.92
C TYR A 39 14.43 1.71 1.42
N TYR A 40 14.40 2.96 0.96
CA TYR A 40 14.15 3.29 -0.45
C TYR A 40 15.05 2.55 -1.45
N PHE A 41 16.36 2.50 -1.20
CA PHE A 41 17.31 1.86 -2.13
C PHE A 41 17.21 0.33 -2.13
N GLU A 42 16.95 -0.25 -0.96
CA GLU A 42 16.70 -1.69 -0.83
C GLU A 42 15.39 -2.07 -1.50
N ALA A 43 14.31 -1.34 -1.21
CA ALA A 43 13.01 -1.53 -1.84
C ALA A 43 13.11 -1.45 -3.37
N LYS A 44 13.88 -0.50 -3.92
CA LYS A 44 14.13 -0.38 -5.37
C LYS A 44 14.78 -1.63 -5.98
N SER A 45 15.56 -2.36 -5.21
CA SER A 45 16.30 -3.54 -5.67
C SER A 45 15.53 -4.83 -5.45
N CYS A 46 14.62 -4.86 -4.47
CA CYS A 46 13.95 -6.07 -4.01
C CYS A 46 12.49 -6.21 -4.45
N VAL A 47 11.78 -5.12 -4.76
CA VAL A 47 10.38 -5.23 -5.19
C VAL A 47 10.24 -5.97 -6.53
N ASN A 48 9.11 -6.66 -6.70
CA ASN A 48 8.74 -7.32 -7.94
C ASN A 48 8.75 -6.36 -9.14
N ALA A 49 9.05 -6.90 -10.33
CA ALA A 49 9.03 -6.14 -11.56
C ALA A 49 7.69 -5.41 -11.80
N GLY A 50 7.76 -4.14 -12.19
CA GLY A 50 6.58 -3.30 -12.44
C GLY A 50 6.03 -2.56 -11.22
N VAL A 51 6.60 -2.78 -10.02
CA VAL A 51 6.30 -1.97 -8.84
C VAL A 51 7.08 -0.66 -8.90
N VAL A 52 6.39 0.47 -8.73
CA VAL A 52 7.00 1.81 -8.72
C VAL A 52 7.35 2.18 -7.28
N VAL A 53 8.64 2.32 -6.98
CA VAL A 53 9.11 2.73 -5.64
C VAL A 53 9.21 4.25 -5.55
N LEU A 54 8.55 4.83 -4.55
CA LEU A 54 8.46 6.26 -4.32
C LEU A 54 9.09 6.62 -2.97
N LEU A 55 10.08 7.52 -3.00
CA LEU A 55 10.72 8.05 -1.81
C LEU A 55 9.80 9.08 -1.15
N ALA A 56 9.43 8.85 0.11
CA ALA A 56 8.81 9.85 0.93
C ALA A 56 9.87 10.85 1.42
N GLN A 57 9.85 12.07 0.89
CA GLN A 57 10.79 13.13 1.30
C GLN A 57 10.40 13.77 2.64
N ARG A 58 9.16 13.55 3.07
CA ARG A 58 8.59 14.07 4.31
C ARG A 58 7.86 12.94 5.04
N ASN A 59 6.86 13.29 5.84
CA ASN A 59 5.94 12.34 6.42
C ASN A 59 5.25 11.48 5.34
N LEU A 60 5.30 10.16 5.52
CA LEU A 60 4.82 9.15 4.59
C LEU A 60 3.34 9.35 4.21
N ILE A 61 2.46 9.63 5.19
CA ILE A 61 1.03 9.88 4.93
C ILE A 61 0.84 11.10 4.04
N ASN A 62 1.63 12.16 4.23
CA ASN A 62 1.53 13.37 3.40
C ASN A 62 1.89 13.10 1.95
N GLU A 63 2.90 12.27 1.70
CA GLU A 63 3.33 11.87 0.34
C GLU A 63 2.26 11.02 -0.35
N VAL A 64 1.71 10.02 0.37
CA VAL A 64 0.58 9.24 -0.14
C VAL A 64 -0.62 10.13 -0.45
N ARG A 65 -0.94 11.10 0.41
CA ARG A 65 -2.02 12.06 0.16
C ARG A 65 -1.74 12.94 -1.06
N ALA A 66 -0.52 13.45 -1.21
CA ALA A 66 -0.14 14.24 -2.39
C ALA A 66 -0.32 13.43 -3.67
N PHE A 67 0.10 12.17 -3.65
CA PHE A 67 -0.07 11.24 -4.75
C PHE A 67 -1.55 10.96 -5.07
N LEU A 68 -2.38 10.67 -4.07
CA LEU A 68 -3.82 10.46 -4.24
C LEU A 68 -4.55 11.68 -4.82
N ARG A 69 -4.11 12.92 -4.50
CA ARG A 69 -4.66 14.14 -5.13
C ARG A 69 -4.32 14.26 -6.60
N LYS A 70 -3.15 13.76 -7.01
CA LYS A 70 -2.72 13.72 -8.41
C LYS A 70 -3.50 12.67 -9.19
N MET A 71 -3.59 11.46 -8.65
CA MET A 71 -4.21 10.31 -9.33
C MET A 71 -5.74 10.34 -9.32
N LYS A 72 -6.37 10.93 -8.29
CA LYS A 72 -7.82 11.10 -8.14
C LYS A 72 -8.64 9.81 -8.38
N PRO A 73 -8.31 8.67 -7.75
CA PRO A 73 -9.09 7.45 -7.92
C PRO A 73 -10.52 7.66 -7.40
N LYS A 74 -11.53 7.11 -8.09
CA LYS A 74 -12.94 7.23 -7.66
C LYS A 74 -13.21 6.54 -6.31
N SER A 75 -12.55 5.41 -6.07
CA SER A 75 -12.65 4.65 -4.83
C SER A 75 -11.34 3.97 -4.47
N LEU A 76 -11.11 3.76 -3.18
CA LEU A 76 -9.94 3.06 -2.67
C LEU A 76 -10.37 2.09 -1.56
N VAL A 77 -10.03 0.81 -1.72
CA VAL A 77 -10.30 -0.22 -0.71
C VAL A 77 -9.18 -0.22 0.34
N PHE A 78 -9.53 -0.39 1.61
CA PHE A 78 -8.56 -0.54 2.70
C PHE A 78 -9.06 -1.58 3.71
N ASN A 79 -8.14 -2.15 4.49
CA ASN A 79 -8.49 -3.02 5.60
C ASN A 79 -8.64 -2.16 6.88
N PRO A 80 -9.84 -2.03 7.45
CA PRO A 80 -10.04 -1.23 8.67
C PRO A 80 -9.29 -1.78 9.89
N ASP A 81 -8.90 -3.05 9.88
CA ASP A 81 -8.18 -3.69 10.99
C ASP A 81 -6.66 -3.44 10.93
N GLU A 82 -6.15 -2.89 9.82
CA GLU A 82 -4.71 -2.68 9.57
C GLU A 82 -4.30 -1.19 9.60
N LEU A 83 -5.26 -0.27 9.56
CA LEU A 83 -5.02 1.16 9.65
C LEU A 83 -5.61 1.69 10.96
N SER A 84 -4.82 2.41 11.74
CA SER A 84 -5.36 3.09 12.91
C SER A 84 -6.36 4.18 12.52
N ILE A 85 -7.27 4.51 13.42
CA ILE A 85 -8.25 5.60 13.23
C ILE A 85 -7.54 6.91 12.90
N SER A 86 -6.42 7.19 13.57
CA SER A 86 -5.62 8.41 13.34
C SER A 86 -5.09 8.45 11.91
N GLU A 87 -4.51 7.35 11.42
CA GLU A 87 -3.98 7.25 10.07
C GLU A 87 -5.07 7.35 9.02
N PHE A 88 -6.18 6.64 9.21
CA PHE A 88 -7.32 6.71 8.30
C PHE A 88 -7.87 8.13 8.21
N ASN A 89 -8.06 8.80 9.35
CA ASN A 89 -8.52 10.18 9.39
C ASN A 89 -7.52 11.12 8.69
N ALA A 90 -6.23 10.96 8.96
CA ALA A 90 -5.19 11.74 8.31
C ALA A 90 -5.18 11.49 6.80
N LEU A 91 -5.33 10.25 6.34
CA LEU A 91 -5.31 9.85 4.94
C LEU A 91 -6.56 10.32 4.18
N SER A 92 -7.76 10.15 4.74
CA SER A 92 -9.04 10.42 4.07
C SER A 92 -9.50 11.88 4.13
N LYS A 93 -9.00 12.68 5.08
CA LYS A 93 -9.45 14.07 5.29
C LYS A 93 -9.27 14.93 4.04
N GLY A 94 -10.37 15.53 3.59
CA GLY A 94 -10.42 16.49 2.48
C GLY A 94 -10.40 15.86 1.09
N PHE A 95 -10.70 14.55 0.97
CA PHE A 95 -10.82 13.86 -0.32
C PHE A 95 -12.26 13.61 -0.74
N LYS A 96 -12.51 13.61 -2.05
CA LYS A 96 -13.74 13.09 -2.68
C LYS A 96 -13.65 11.60 -3.02
N ILE A 97 -12.57 10.93 -2.62
CA ILE A 97 -12.34 9.51 -2.87
C ILE A 97 -13.28 8.71 -1.96
N ASN A 98 -13.99 7.74 -2.53
CA ASN A 98 -14.80 6.82 -1.75
C ASN A 98 -13.90 5.73 -1.12
N PHE A 99 -13.55 5.89 0.16
CA PHE A 99 -12.81 4.89 0.92
C PHE A 99 -13.75 3.76 1.35
N LYS A 100 -13.51 2.56 0.83
CA LYS A 100 -14.36 1.38 1.06
C LYS A 100 -13.67 0.44 2.04
N PRO A 101 -14.14 0.33 3.30
CA PRO A 101 -13.59 -0.63 4.24
C PRO A 101 -13.91 -2.05 3.76
N LYS A 102 -12.90 -2.93 3.75
CA LYS A 102 -13.07 -4.35 3.46
C LYS A 102 -12.08 -5.14 4.31
N ALA A 103 -12.55 -5.69 5.43
CA ALA A 103 -11.71 -6.49 6.31
C ALA A 103 -11.11 -7.69 5.57
N ASN A 104 -9.86 -8.04 5.90
CA ASN A 104 -9.18 -9.27 5.47
C ASN A 104 -9.07 -9.49 3.95
N PHE A 105 -9.25 -8.47 3.10
CA PHE A 105 -9.25 -8.65 1.65
C PHE A 105 -7.90 -9.13 1.09
N SER A 106 -6.79 -8.73 1.73
CA SER A 106 -5.44 -9.22 1.42
C SER A 106 -5.26 -10.67 1.84
N ARG A 107 -5.88 -11.08 2.95
CA ARG A 107 -5.81 -12.44 3.48
C ARG A 107 -6.49 -13.43 2.55
N LEU A 108 -7.63 -13.07 1.95
CA LEU A 108 -8.34 -13.93 1.00
C LEU A 108 -7.47 -14.38 -0.17
N LYS A 109 -6.55 -13.53 -0.64
CA LYS A 109 -5.59 -13.89 -1.69
C LYS A 109 -4.51 -14.87 -1.21
N ARG A 110 -4.15 -14.79 0.07
CA ARG A 110 -3.07 -15.54 0.72
C ARG A 110 -3.49 -16.90 1.28
N ILE A 111 -4.78 -17.26 1.18
CA ILE A 111 -5.32 -18.53 1.67
C ILE A 111 -4.81 -19.70 0.82
N CYS A 112 -4.85 -19.56 -0.51
CA CYS A 112 -4.29 -20.55 -1.41
C CYS A 112 -2.79 -20.28 -1.58
N LYS A 113 -1.96 -21.21 -1.10
CA LYS A 113 -0.50 -21.13 -1.19
C LYS A 113 -0.02 -21.51 -2.58
N SER A 114 0.97 -20.77 -3.07
CA SER A 114 1.76 -21.19 -4.23
C SER A 114 2.73 -22.31 -3.84
N GLU A 115 3.24 -23.06 -4.84
CA GLU A 115 4.28 -24.08 -4.59
C GLU A 115 5.53 -23.49 -3.93
N ASP A 116 5.88 -22.25 -4.27
CA ASP A 116 7.04 -21.56 -3.68
C ASP A 116 6.81 -21.17 -2.22
N GLU A 117 5.56 -20.97 -1.77
CA GLU A 117 5.23 -20.71 -0.36
C GLU A 117 5.20 -22.00 0.50
N ILE A 118 5.23 -23.18 -0.11
CA ILE A 118 5.13 -24.49 0.57
C ILE A 118 6.52 -25.11 0.81
N LYS A 119 7.52 -24.72 0.02
CA LYS A 119 8.91 -25.21 0.11
C LYS A 119 9.59 -24.71 1.38
#